data_AF-A0AAW3S616-F1
#
_entry.id   AF-A0AAW3S616-F1
#
_cell.length_a   1.000
_cell.length_b   1.000
_cell.length_c   1.000
_cell.angle_alpha   90.00
_cell.angle_beta   90.00
_cell.angle_gamma   90.00
#
_symmetry.space_group_name_H-M   'P 1'
#
loop_
_entity.id
_entity.type
_entity.pdbx_description
1 polymer ?
#
loop_
_entity_poly.entity_id
_entity_poly.type
_entity_poly.pdbx_seq_one_letter_code
_entity_poly.pdbx_strand_id
1 'polypeptide(L)' 'MIRHLVRRWGGQMQVIVDQACFGLAGIEQLPDEDLIQLHKDLERAQDCIRDGVSFEDAGLLRSRYG' A
#
# COMPACT_ATOMS: atom_id res chain seq x y z
N MET A 1 -10.90 0.72 -6.38
CA MET A 1 -10.26 1.96 -6.87
C MET A 1 -9.21 2.44 -5.87
N ILE A 2 -7.93 2.23 -6.18
CA ILE A 2 -6.78 2.53 -5.29
C ILE A 2 -6.83 3.98 -4.75
N ARG A 3 -7.11 4.97 -5.61
CA ARG A 3 -7.21 6.39 -5.20
C ARG A 3 -8.31 6.67 -4.16
N HIS A 4 -9.39 5.89 -4.17
CA HIS A 4 -10.47 6.04 -3.19
C HIS A 4 -10.05 5.52 -1.81
N LEU A 5 -9.31 4.40 -1.78
CA LEU A 5 -8.78 3.82 -0.54
C LEU A 5 -7.81 4.79 0.14
N VAL A 6 -6.87 5.34 -0.62
CA VAL A 6 -5.90 6.33 -0.13
C VAL A 6 -6.59 7.58 0.43
N ARG A 7 -7.58 8.13 -0.27
CA ARG A 7 -8.33 9.30 0.21
C ARG A 7 -9.09 9.04 1.51
N ARG A 8 -9.59 7.82 1.71
CA ARG A 8 -10.39 7.44 2.88
C ARG A 8 -9.55 7.26 4.13
N TRP A 9 -8.35 6.70 4.01
CA TRP A 9 -7.49 6.33 5.14
C TRP A 9 -6.25 7.24 5.30
N GLY A 10 -6.03 8.15 4.36
CA GLY A 10 -5.05 9.22 4.48
C GLY A 10 -3.60 8.74 4.42
N GLY A 11 -2.73 9.41 5.18
CA GLY A 11 -1.27 9.26 5.09
C GLY A 11 -0.74 7.87 5.38
N GLN A 12 -1.44 7.06 6.20
CA GLN A 12 -1.01 5.68 6.48
C GLN A 12 -1.03 4.82 5.21
N MET A 13 -2.09 4.90 4.41
CA MET A 13 -2.17 4.18 3.14
C MET A 13 -1.22 4.72 2.07
N GLN A 14 -0.90 6.01 2.13
CA GLN A 14 0.03 6.61 1.18
C GLN A 14 1.41 5.93 1.23
N VAL A 15 1.85 5.48 2.40
CA VAL A 15 3.15 4.77 2.54
C VAL A 15 3.21 3.49 1.69
N ILE A 16 2.09 2.74 1.60
CA ILE A 16 2.02 1.50 0.80
C ILE A 16 2.07 1.84 -0.69
N VAL A 17 1.41 2.92 -1.10
CA VAL A 17 1.44 3.41 -2.48
C VAL A 17 2.83 3.91 -2.85
N ASP A 18 3.46 4.69 -1.98
CA ASP A 18 4.81 5.24 -2.20
C ASP A 18 5.85 4.12 -2.30
N GLN A 19 5.70 3.04 -1.52
CA GLN A 19 6.52 1.84 -1.62
C GLN A 19 6.36 1.15 -2.97
N ALA A 20 5.12 0.93 -3.41
CA ALA A 20 4.86 0.30 -4.71
C ALA A 20 5.37 1.16 -5.87
N CYS A 21 5.19 2.48 -5.78
CA CYS A 21 5.63 3.43 -6.80
C CYS A 21 7.11 3.82 -6.67
N PHE A 22 7.92 3.11 -5.87
CA PHE A 22 9.31 3.51 -5.68
C PHE A 22 10.08 3.47 -7.01
N GLY A 23 10.66 4.62 -7.39
CA GLY A 23 11.34 4.78 -8.67
C GLY A 23 10.42 5.07 -9.86
N LEU A 24 9.12 5.24 -9.63
CA LEU A 24 8.12 5.58 -10.64
C LEU A 24 7.52 6.96 -10.35
N ALA A 25 7.00 7.63 -11.40
CA ALA A 25 6.32 8.93 -11.23
C ALA A 25 4.96 8.80 -10.52
N GLY A 26 4.42 7.58 -10.43
CA GLY A 26 3.20 7.28 -9.74
C GLY A 26 2.57 5.96 -10.18
N ILE A 27 1.36 5.71 -9.67
CA ILE A 27 0.59 4.47 -9.83
C ILE A 27 0.35 4.13 -11.32
N GLU A 28 0.25 5.14 -12.18
CA GLU A 28 -0.02 4.96 -13.62
C GLU A 28 1.14 4.30 -14.39
N GLN A 29 2.33 4.26 -13.81
CA GLN A 29 3.50 3.58 -14.38
C GLN A 29 3.71 2.17 -13.83
N LEU A 30 2.85 1.72 -12.90
CA LEU A 30 2.92 0.34 -12.40
C LEU A 30 2.41 -0.63 -13.46
N PRO A 31 3.09 -1.76 -13.68
CA PRO A 31 2.56 -2.84 -14.49
C PRO A 31 1.31 -3.44 -13.81
N ASP A 32 0.45 -4.08 -14.60
CA ASP A 32 -0.82 -4.63 -14.13
C ASP A 32 -0.67 -5.59 -12.93
N GLU A 33 0.37 -6.44 -12.94
CA GLU A 33 0.66 -7.34 -11.81
C GLU A 33 0.94 -6.58 -10.51
N ASP A 34 1.71 -5.48 -10.58
CA ASP A 34 2.01 -4.65 -9.43
C ASP A 34 0.80 -3.81 -8.99
N LEU A 35 -0.07 -3.41 -9.93
CA LEU A 35 -1.35 -2.78 -9.61
C LEU A 35 -2.28 -3.73 -8.86
N ILE A 36 -2.36 -5.00 -9.29
CA ILE A 36 -3.12 -6.05 -8.62
C ILE A 36 -2.56 -6.29 -7.23
N GLN A 37 -1.24 -6.39 -7.09
CA GLN A 37 -0.60 -6.58 -5.79
C GLN A 37 -0.84 -5.39 -4.86
N LEU A 38 -0.66 -4.16 -5.34
CA LEU A 38 -0.95 -2.94 -4.59
C LEU A 38 -2.41 -2.89 -4.14
N HIS A 39 -3.34 -3.33 -4.99
CA HIS A 39 -4.75 -3.39 -4.60
C HIS A 39 -4.98 -4.34 -3.42
N LYS A 40 -4.42 -5.55 -3.46
CA LYS A 40 -4.51 -6.54 -2.38
C LYS A 40 -3.85 -6.05 -1.09
N ASP A 41 -2.70 -5.38 -1.20
CA ASP A 41 -1.99 -4.82 -0.05
C ASP A 41 -2.81 -3.72 0.63
N LEU A 42 -3.51 -2.88 -0.16
CA LEU A 42 -4.42 -1.86 0.38
C LEU A 42 -5.69 -2.45 1.00
N GLU A 43 -6.18 -3.59 0.51
CA GLU A 43 -7.28 -4.31 1.18
C GLU A 43 -6.81 -4.87 2.53
N ARG A 44 -5.67 -5.55 2.57
CA ARG A 44 -5.08 -6.05 3.82
C ARG A 44 -4.78 -4.92 4.80
N ALA A 45 -4.32 -3.76 4.32
CA ALA A 45 -4.06 -2.60 5.16
C ALA A 45 -5.33 -2.08 5.86
N GLN A 46 -6.50 -2.17 5.22
CA GLN A 46 -7.76 -1.79 5.87
C GLN A 46 -8.09 -2.73 7.02
N ASP A 47 -7.90 -4.04 6.81
CA ASP A 47 -8.11 -5.02 7.86
C ASP A 47 -7.13 -4.78 9.01
N CYS A 48 -5.87 -4.45 8.73
CA CYS A 48 -4.89 -4.12 9.76
C CYS A 48 -5.27 -2.87 10.56
N ILE A 49 -5.74 -1.79 9.89
CA ILE A 49 -6.23 -0.60 10.60
C ILE A 49 -7.43 -0.92 11.48
N ARG A 50 -8.37 -1.74 10.98
CA ARG A 50 -9.56 -2.15 11.75
C ARG A 50 -9.17 -2.98 12.98
N ASP A 51 -8.19 -3.85 12.82
CA ASP A 51 -7.79 -4.81 13.85
C ASP A 51 -6.70 -4.24 14.78
N GLY A 52 -6.24 -2.99 14.55
CA GLY A 52 -5.22 -2.32 15.33
C GLY A 52 -3.81 -2.88 15.14
N VAL A 53 -3.55 -3.58 14.03
CA VAL A 53 -2.28 -4.21 13.69
C VAL A 53 -1.43 -3.22 12.89
N SER A 54 -0.14 -3.12 13.23
CA SER A 54 0.80 -2.26 12.50
C SER A 54 1.09 -2.83 11.09
N PHE A 55 1.42 -1.96 10.13
CA PHE A 55 1.74 -2.41 8.77
C PHE A 55 3.07 -3.16 8.67
N GLU A 56 3.99 -2.94 9.61
CA GLU A 56 5.23 -3.69 9.73
C GLU A 56 4.95 -5.13 10.17
N ASP A 57 4.14 -5.31 11.21
CA ASP A 57 3.74 -6.63 11.72
C ASP A 57 2.92 -7.43 10.69
N ALA A 58 2.13 -6.73 9.87
CA ALA A 58 1.36 -7.33 8.79
C ALA A 58 2.20 -7.74 7.56
N GLY A 59 3.48 -7.36 7.54
CA GLY A 59 4.38 -7.56 6.40
C GLY A 59 3.99 -6.75 5.16
N LEU A 60 3.27 -5.64 5.33
CA LEU A 60 2.88 -4.74 4.23
C LEU A 60 4.00 -3.75 3.88
N LEU A 61 4.82 -3.39 4.87
CA LEU A 61 6.01 -2.58 4.66
C LEU A 61 7.23 -3.48 4.46
N ARG A 62 7.94 -3.28 3.36
CA ARG A 62 9.22 -3.94 3.10
C ARG A 62 10.28 -3.23 3.93
N SER A 63 10.86 -3.95 4.90
CA SER A 63 12.05 -3.46 5.60
C SER A 63 13.13 -3.18 4.56
N ARG A 64 13.56 -1.91 4.47
CA ARG A 64 14.60 -1.48 3.52
C ARG A 64 16.00 -1.95 3.90
N TYR A 65 16.13 -2.73 4.97
CA TYR A 65 17.35 -3.39 5.41
C TYR A 65 17.01 -4.84 5.78
N GLY A 66 17.34 -5.75 4.87
CA GLY A 66 17.51 -7.18 5.13
C GLY A 66 18.93 -7.55 4.73
#